data_AF-A0A534KB87-F1
#
_entry.id   AF-A0A534KB87-F1
#
_cell.length_a   1.000
_cell.length_b   1.000
_cell.length_c   1.000
_cell.angle_alpha   90.00
_cell.angle_beta   90.00
_cell.angle_gamma   90.00
#
_symmetry.space_group_name_H-M   'P 1'
#
loop_
_entity.id
_entity.type
_entity.pdbx_description
1 polymer ?
#
loop_
_entity_poly.entity_id
_entity_poly.type
_entity_poly.pdbx_seq_one_letter_code
_entity_poly.pdbx_strand_id
1 'polypeptide(L)' 'MLTAKAVKRKHEARLMRIPGVVGVGITQKEGKDCICVYVKDDNPKILAAVPRTLEEIPVEIVVSGGFTIR' A
#
# COMPACT_ATOMS: atom_id res chain seq x y z
N MET A 1 8.94 17.83 -4.97
CA MET A 1 8.02 16.82 -4.40
C MET A 1 7.91 15.67 -5.39
N LEU A 2 8.05 14.42 -4.96
CA LEU A 2 7.84 13.26 -5.85
C LEU A 2 6.33 13.04 -6.02
N THR A 3 5.91 12.60 -7.21
CA THR A 3 4.50 12.24 -7.45
C THR A 3 4.19 10.90 -6.79
N ALA A 4 2.92 10.65 -6.41
CA ALA A 4 2.51 9.35 -5.89
C ALA A 4 2.83 8.19 -6.85
N LYS A 5 2.80 8.46 -8.16
CA LYS A 5 3.24 7.52 -9.19
C LYS A 5 4.73 7.15 -9.08
N ALA A 6 5.59 8.13 -8.84
CA ALA A 6 7.02 7.89 -8.65
C ALA A 6 7.30 7.16 -7.34
N VAL A 7 6.65 7.58 -6.24
CA VAL A 7 6.77 6.94 -4.92
C VAL A 7 6.28 5.50 -4.95
N LYS A 8 5.10 5.22 -5.53
CA LYS A 8 4.60 3.85 -5.76
C LYS A 8 5.65 3.01 -6.48
N ARG A 9 6.11 3.46 -7.66
CA ARG A 9 7.06 2.70 -8.48
C ARG A 9 8.35 2.36 -7.73
N LYS A 10 8.84 3.29 -6.90
CA LYS A 10 10.07 3.11 -6.11
C LYS A 10 9.90 2.06 -5.00
N HIS A 11 8.74 2.01 -4.34
CA HIS A 11 8.52 1.15 -3.16
C HIS A 11 7.74 -0.13 -3.41
N GLU A 12 7.06 -0.24 -4.55
CA GLU A 12 6.15 -1.35 -4.86
C GLU A 12 6.80 -2.72 -4.66
N ALA A 13 8.01 -2.94 -5.18
CA ALA A 13 8.70 -4.22 -5.00
C ALA A 13 9.04 -4.55 -3.53
N ARG A 14 9.30 -3.53 -2.70
CA ARG A 14 9.58 -3.73 -1.28
C ARG A 14 8.29 -3.99 -0.50
N LEU A 15 7.21 -3.27 -0.80
CA LEU A 15 5.90 -3.47 -0.18
C LEU A 15 5.34 -4.86 -0.50
N MET A 16 5.44 -5.30 -1.75
CA MET A 16 5.00 -6.63 -2.19
C MET A 16 5.78 -7.79 -1.53
N ARG A 17 6.93 -7.52 -0.90
CA ARG A 17 7.68 -8.53 -0.12
C ARG A 17 7.18 -8.69 1.31
N ILE A 18 6.34 -7.78 1.80
CA ILE A 18 5.74 -7.89 3.13
C ILE A 18 4.73 -9.03 3.10
N PRO A 19 4.88 -10.08 3.96
CA PRO A 19 3.94 -11.18 3.99
C PRO A 19 2.51 -10.70 4.23
N GLY A 20 1.61 -11.03 3.31
CA GLY A 20 0.21 -10.65 3.37
C GLY A 20 -0.16 -9.36 2.63
N VAL A 21 0.79 -8.62 2.06
CA VAL A 21 0.51 -7.61 1.03
C VAL A 21 0.19 -8.31 -0.28
N VAL A 22 -0.89 -7.91 -0.92
CA VAL A 22 -1.39 -8.50 -2.18
C VAL A 22 -1.42 -7.50 -3.33
N GLY A 23 -1.24 -6.20 -3.06
CA GLY A 23 -1.18 -5.18 -4.09
C GLY A 23 -0.78 -3.81 -3.57
N VAL A 24 -0.36 -2.94 -4.49
CA VAL A 24 -0.07 -1.53 -4.22
C VAL A 24 -0.74 -0.68 -5.30
N GLY A 25 -1.43 0.37 -4.88
CA GLY A 25 -2.16 1.29 -5.75
C GLY A 25 -1.94 2.75 -5.38
N ILE A 26 -2.61 3.62 -6.11
CA ILE A 26 -2.72 5.05 -5.81
C ILE A 26 -4.21 5.34 -5.72
N THR A 27 -4.61 6.02 -4.65
CA THR A 27 -5.96 6.55 -4.49
C THR A 27 -5.88 8.04 -4.23
N GLN A 28 -7.03 8.71 -4.19
CA GLN A 28 -7.13 10.05 -3.64
C GLN A 28 -8.02 10.06 -2.41
N LYS A 29 -7.57 10.77 -1.38
CA LYS A 29 -8.32 11.04 -0.17
C LYS A 29 -8.29 12.54 0.09
N GLU A 30 -9.46 13.15 0.21
CA GLU A 30 -9.60 14.60 0.43
C GLU A 30 -8.82 15.45 -0.59
N GLY A 31 -8.80 15.01 -1.86
CA GLY A 31 -8.10 15.69 -2.95
C GLY A 31 -6.57 15.56 -2.93
N LYS A 32 -6.01 14.71 -2.06
CA LYS A 32 -4.58 14.42 -1.99
C LYS A 32 -4.30 13.00 -2.44
N ASP A 33 -3.21 12.80 -3.18
CA ASP A 33 -2.77 11.46 -3.56
C ASP A 33 -2.31 10.68 -2.32
N CYS A 34 -2.76 9.44 -2.23
CA CYS A 34 -2.40 8.48 -1.19
C CYS A 34 -1.90 7.20 -1.86
N ILE A 35 -0.93 6.53 -1.24
CA ILE A 35 -0.56 5.16 -1.62
C ILE A 35 -1.55 4.21 -0.94
N CYS A 36 -2.22 3.36 -1.71
CA CYS A 36 -3.01 2.26 -1.14
C CYS A 36 -2.19 0.98 -1.09
N VAL A 37 -2.16 0.32 0.05
CA VAL A 37 -1.57 -1.02 0.22
C VAL A 37 -2.69 -2.00 0.52
N TYR A 38 -2.88 -2.94 -0.40
CA TYR A 38 -3.89 -3.98 -0.27
C TYR A 38 -3.32 -5.17 0.49
N VAL A 39 -4.04 -5.62 1.50
CA VAL A 39 -3.63 -6.74 2.37
C VAL A 39 -4.68 -7.85 2.36
N LYS A 40 -4.22 -9.08 2.54
CA LYS A 40 -5.09 -10.27 2.54
C LYS A 40 -6.08 -10.32 3.70
N ASP A 41 -5.71 -9.79 4.86
CA ASP A 41 -6.46 -9.79 6.10
C ASP A 41 -5.96 -8.68 7.03
N ASP A 42 -6.66 -8.44 8.15
CA ASP A 42 -6.36 -7.41 9.15
C ASP A 42 -5.38 -7.87 10.23
N ASN A 43 -4.57 -8.91 9.96
CA ASN A 43 -3.62 -9.43 10.92
C ASN A 43 -2.69 -8.32 11.44
N PRO A 44 -2.60 -8.11 12.77
CA PRO A 44 -1.82 -7.03 13.36
C PRO A 44 -0.35 -7.01 12.93
N LYS A 45 0.24 -8.17 12.61
CA LYS A 45 1.62 -8.26 12.13
C LYS A 45 1.80 -7.63 10.75
N ILE A 46 0.80 -7.76 9.87
CA ILE A 46 0.80 -7.12 8.55
C ILE A 46 0.64 -5.61 8.71
N LEU A 47 -0.34 -5.19 9.51
CA LEU A 47 -0.63 -3.77 9.76
C LEU A 47 0.56 -3.03 10.37
N ALA A 48 1.33 -3.69 11.23
CA ALA A 48 2.55 -3.12 11.81
C ALA A 48 3.73 -3.07 10.83
N ALA A 49 3.78 -3.97 9.84
CA ALA A 49 4.86 -4.03 8.86
C ALA A 49 4.68 -3.02 7.71
N VAL A 50 3.46 -2.61 7.41
CA VAL A 50 3.17 -1.61 6.37
C VAL A 50 3.46 -0.20 6.91
N PRO A 51 4.33 0.58 6.25
CA PRO A 51 4.61 1.95 6.67
C PRO A 51 3.36 2.83 6.52
N ARG A 52 3.18 3.81 7.42
CA ARG A 52 2.06 4.76 7.36
C ARG A 52 2.28 5.92 6.39
N THR A 53 3.52 6.14 5.97
CA THR A 53 3.91 7.18 5.01
C THR A 53 5.08 6.71 4.14
N LEU A 54 5.17 7.23 2.92
CA LEU A 54 6.28 7.03 1.99
C LEU A 54 6.62 8.37 1.35
N GLU A 55 7.80 8.91 1.64
CA GLU A 55 8.25 10.21 1.11
C GLU A 55 7.17 11.30 1.27
N GLU A 56 6.61 11.39 2.48
CA GLU A 56 5.56 12.34 2.87
C GLU A 56 4.18 12.08 2.26
N ILE A 57 4.04 11.05 1.42
CA ILE A 57 2.75 10.60 0.90
C ILE A 57 2.12 9.62 1.90
N PRO A 58 0.88 9.87 2.36
CA PRO A 58 0.19 8.97 3.28
C PRO A 58 -0.06 7.60 2.63
N VAL A 59 0.03 6.56 3.47
CA VAL A 59 -0.32 5.19 3.09
C VAL A 59 -1.63 4.81 3.75
N GLU A 60 -2.57 4.35 2.93
CA GLU A 60 -3.83 3.75 3.37
C GLU A 60 -3.77 2.24 3.22
N ILE A 61 -4.09 1.51 4.29
CA ILE A 61 -4.15 0.06 4.28
C ILE A 61 -5.58 -0.37 3.98
N VAL A 62 -5.77 -1.22 2.97
CA VAL A 62 -7.07 -1.71 2.52
C VAL A 62 -7.09 -3.23 2.64
N VAL A 63 -7.99 -3.77 3.46
CA VAL A 63 -8.21 -5.21 3.55
C VAL A 63 -9.02 -5.64 2.33
N SER A 64 -8.39 -6.36 1.40
CA SER A 64 -8.99 -6.76 0.12
C SER A 64 -9.32 -8.25 0.02
N GLY A 65 -8.87 -9.06 0.99
CA GLY A 65 -8.82 -10.50 0.80
C GLY A 65 -7.63 -10.94 -0.06
N GLY A 66 -7.46 -12.26 -0.21
CA GLY A 66 -6.42 -12.83 -1.07
C GLY A 66 -6.71 -12.63 -2.55
N PHE A 67 -5.67 -12.40 -3.35
CA PHE A 67 -5.80 -12.39 -4.80
C PHE A 67 -5.91 -13.84 -5.31
N THR A 68 -7.01 -14.19 -5.99
CA THR A 68 -7.20 -15.51 -6.60
C THR A 68 -7.20 -15.38 -8.11
N ILE A 69 -6.42 -16.22 -8.80
CA ILE A 69 -6.51 -16.37 -10.26
C ILE A 69 -7.70 -17.29 -10.50
N ARG A 70 -8.73 -16.78 -11.18
CA ARG A 70 -9.83 -17.58 -11.73
C ARG A 70 -9.66 -17.71 -13.23
#